data_AF-A0A7S3LRU1-F1
#
_entry.id   AF-A0A7S3LRU1-F1
#
_cell.length_a   1.000
_cell.length_b   1.000
_cell.length_c   1.000
_cell.angle_alpha   90.00
_cell.angle_beta   90.00
_cell.angle_gamma   90.00
#
_symmetry.space_group_name_H-M   'P 1'
#
loop_
_entity.id
_entity.type
_entity.pdbx_description
1 polymer ?
#
loop_
_entity_poly.entity_id
_entity_poly.type
_entity_poly.pdbx_seq_one_letter_code
_entity_poly.pdbx_strand_id
1 'polypeptide(L)'
;RRRQKALAGVMDGRASVMFEDKQHDLTLSKKDQIAILEKDLISLFMHPRVGKVSKFLIPMFCVINVVCLIVSIGFSDAMNVNAYFTLFTVQSTELTLVSFSMTKLIDDLWNSGAWLLSLVLVLASCIWPVIKNILLFLIWFTPTTILSSRTRYKELQSLDYLGKWSLLEAFIIVVAVAGVQTSLDISQQARLGFLGSDFFQLEVNLTVERGITLQAYVAFASLFLNHIISSFHHKAERYNHEIEDKLRHQITSPPKQVMARIKHSNYTFAGRTKNGERSKVSARAVKVITLVSGAGFFFVMLGLFLPVVTFTITGVVGRLMREIDPDLAERDFNVPAIGIQVGEGTKRDVAAQMSSYFFQVLFFISCVVAPLIQTPFNLVLLHKAFSLRDVRTFQWSTQIITYWAAIECLLVGLVGLAWQAQVIVEYVADLVTDDICSNIKGVLETLAVNEEDAICIELRPSLGVGVVPLVFGILINSCCTAAILTISSAVAQDRYFKAYYGLRHDSKPEKPGFIRRKILKRVTTRTAHYGKDDNINRPGSQRLKKELRKSEGNRSSPNPMFSSASITFAAHPRESKKTATKLAPKMNFPRPRANTRDISSTDIEV
;
A
#
# COMPACT_ATOMS: atom_id res chain seq x y z
N ARG A 1 -5.75 -47.17 26.52
CA ARG A 1 -4.32 -47.53 26.70
C ARG A 1 -3.37 -47.02 25.59
N ARG A 2 -3.49 -47.40 24.30
CA ARG A 2 -2.57 -46.89 23.23
C ARG A 2 -2.62 -45.36 23.02
N ARG A 3 -3.82 -44.75 23.09
CA ARG A 3 -3.98 -43.28 23.06
C ARG A 3 -3.36 -42.56 24.28
N GLN A 4 -3.45 -43.16 25.47
CA GLN A 4 -2.83 -42.60 26.69
C GLN A 4 -1.30 -42.68 26.66
N LYS A 5 -0.71 -43.77 26.13
CA LYS A 5 0.75 -43.85 25.92
C LYS A 5 1.24 -42.84 24.87
N ALA A 6 0.48 -42.59 23.81
CA ALA A 6 0.81 -41.56 22.83
C ALA A 6 0.69 -40.14 23.40
N LEU A 7 -0.30 -39.87 24.26
CA LEU A 7 -0.43 -38.60 24.98
C LEU A 7 0.69 -38.40 26.00
N ALA A 8 1.07 -39.44 26.76
CA ALA A 8 2.18 -39.38 27.71
C ALA A 8 3.52 -39.08 27.01
N GLY A 9 3.84 -39.75 25.89
CA GLY A 9 5.06 -39.47 25.13
C GLY A 9 5.09 -38.08 24.46
N VAL A 10 3.93 -37.53 24.08
CA VAL A 10 3.83 -36.16 23.55
C VAL A 10 3.94 -35.12 24.67
N MET A 11 3.40 -35.40 25.86
CA MET A 11 3.53 -34.52 27.02
C MET A 11 4.95 -34.53 27.58
N ASP A 12 5.62 -35.68 27.59
CA ASP A 12 7.01 -35.82 28.05
C ASP A 12 7.99 -35.12 27.09
N GLY A 13 7.78 -35.26 25.77
CA GLY A 13 8.53 -34.50 24.77
C GLY A 13 8.28 -32.99 24.81
N ARG A 14 7.05 -32.54 25.10
CA ARG A 14 6.74 -31.11 25.28
C ARG A 14 7.30 -30.56 26.58
N ALA A 15 7.25 -31.34 27.66
CA ALA A 15 7.78 -30.99 28.96
C ALA A 15 9.30 -30.88 28.88
N SER A 16 9.98 -31.83 28.21
CA SER A 16 11.42 -31.81 27.98
C SER A 16 11.87 -30.61 27.14
N VAL A 17 11.16 -30.25 26.05
CA VAL A 17 11.49 -29.05 25.26
C VAL A 17 11.21 -27.76 26.03
N MET A 18 10.12 -27.70 26.81
CA MET A 18 9.87 -26.54 27.70
C MET A 18 10.88 -26.46 28.86
N PHE A 19 11.38 -27.60 29.34
CA PHE A 19 12.42 -27.66 30.37
C PHE A 19 13.77 -27.24 29.80
N GLU A 20 14.15 -27.69 28.61
CA GLU A 20 15.38 -27.24 27.93
C GLU A 20 15.34 -25.74 27.60
N ASP A 21 14.21 -25.19 27.14
CA ASP A 21 14.07 -23.75 26.91
C ASP A 21 14.22 -22.97 28.24
N LYS A 22 13.58 -23.43 29.33
CA LYS A 22 13.76 -22.84 30.66
C LYS A 22 15.19 -22.97 31.18
N GLN A 23 15.87 -24.09 30.92
CA GLN A 23 17.21 -24.36 31.41
C GLN A 23 18.27 -23.60 30.60
N HIS A 24 18.02 -23.34 29.31
CA HIS A 24 18.87 -22.47 28.50
C HIS A 24 18.66 -20.99 28.84
N ASP A 25 17.44 -20.56 29.16
CA ASP A 25 17.18 -19.21 29.68
C ASP A 25 17.84 -18.98 31.06
N LEU A 26 17.97 -20.03 31.88
CA LEU A 26 18.70 -19.99 33.16
C LEU A 26 20.22 -19.78 33.01
N THR A 27 20.79 -19.98 31.81
CA THR A 27 22.22 -19.74 31.53
C THR A 27 22.55 -18.32 31.06
N LEU A 28 21.55 -17.56 30.62
CA LEU A 28 21.74 -16.16 30.24
C LEU A 28 22.00 -15.32 31.49
N SER A 29 22.97 -14.40 31.40
CA SER A 29 23.20 -13.45 32.49
C SER A 29 21.93 -12.65 32.73
N LYS A 30 21.61 -12.36 34.01
CA LYS A 30 20.47 -11.50 34.37
C LYS A 30 20.47 -10.18 33.58
N LYS A 31 21.66 -9.67 33.24
CA LYS A 31 21.84 -8.48 32.39
C LYS A 31 21.31 -8.70 30.96
N ASP A 32 21.57 -9.85 30.36
CA ASP A 32 21.14 -10.18 29.00
C ASP A 32 19.63 -10.40 28.93
N GLN A 33 19.05 -11.02 29.97
CA GLN A 33 17.59 -11.16 30.09
C GLN A 33 16.90 -9.79 30.18
N ILE A 34 17.45 -8.87 30.97
CA ILE A 34 16.92 -7.50 31.07
C ILE A 34 17.04 -6.79 29.72
N ALA A 35 18.15 -6.95 28.99
CA ALA A 35 18.32 -6.35 27.67
C ALA A 35 17.33 -6.91 26.63
N ILE A 36 16.99 -8.20 26.70
CA ILE A 36 15.97 -8.82 25.84
C ILE A 36 14.58 -8.28 26.18
N LEU A 37 14.24 -8.13 27.46
CA LEU A 37 12.95 -7.55 27.89
C LEU A 37 12.84 -6.07 27.50
N GLU A 38 13.93 -5.31 27.64
CA GLU A 38 13.99 -3.91 27.24
C GLU A 38 13.74 -3.76 25.74
N LYS A 39 14.28 -4.66 24.91
CA LYS A 39 14.02 -4.73 23.47
C LYS A 39 12.52 -4.79 23.15
N ASP A 40 11.78 -5.59 23.90
CA ASP A 40 10.35 -5.83 23.65
C ASP A 40 9.46 -4.65 24.11
N LEU A 41 9.98 -3.77 24.96
CA LEU A 41 9.29 -2.55 25.42
C LEU A 41 9.49 -1.35 24.49
N ILE A 42 10.40 -1.44 23.51
CA ILE A 42 10.79 -0.31 22.66
C ILE A 42 9.82 -0.15 21.47
N SER A 43 9.23 1.04 21.34
CA SER A 43 8.47 1.46 20.15
C SER A 43 9.40 1.84 18.98
N LEU A 44 8.86 1.98 17.77
CA LEU A 44 9.67 2.43 16.62
C LEU A 44 10.26 3.82 16.89
N PHE A 45 9.49 4.72 17.50
CA PHE A 45 9.97 6.03 17.93
C PHE A 45 11.20 5.95 18.85
N MET A 46 11.20 5.05 19.84
CA MET A 46 12.31 4.92 20.79
C MET A 46 13.49 4.12 20.23
N HIS A 47 13.30 3.37 19.13
CA HIS A 47 14.30 2.43 18.62
C HIS A 47 15.63 3.10 18.22
N PRO A 48 16.80 2.55 18.62
CA PRO A 48 18.11 3.18 18.42
C PRO A 48 18.54 3.30 16.95
N ARG A 49 17.99 2.48 16.04
CA ARG A 49 18.25 2.58 14.59
C ARG A 49 17.45 3.67 13.88
N VAL A 50 16.47 4.27 14.53
CA VAL A 50 15.69 5.36 13.93
C VAL A 50 16.43 6.65 14.20
N GLY A 51 16.77 7.38 13.13
CA GLY A 51 17.50 8.64 13.22
C GLY A 51 16.71 9.69 14.00
N LYS A 52 17.39 10.58 14.73
CA LYS A 52 16.76 11.60 15.59
C LYS A 52 15.72 12.45 14.83
N VAL A 53 16.01 12.83 13.59
CA VAL A 53 15.09 13.58 12.73
C VAL A 53 13.83 12.77 12.42
N SER A 54 13.97 11.52 11.98
CA SER A 54 12.84 10.65 11.62
C SER A 54 11.91 10.36 12.80
N LYS A 55 12.43 10.35 14.04
CA LYS A 55 11.62 10.18 15.26
C LYS A 55 10.51 11.22 15.35
N PHE A 56 10.82 12.49 15.06
CA PHE A 56 9.87 13.60 15.15
C PHE A 56 9.18 13.90 13.81
N LEU A 57 9.89 13.74 12.69
CA LEU A 57 9.35 14.07 11.37
C LEU A 57 8.16 13.18 10.97
N ILE A 58 8.24 11.87 11.21
CA ILE A 58 7.16 10.93 10.84
C ILE A 58 5.83 11.23 11.56
N PRO A 59 5.78 11.33 12.91
CA PRO A 59 4.53 11.63 13.59
C PRO A 59 4.03 13.06 13.31
N MET A 60 4.94 14.03 13.13
CA MET A 60 4.56 15.38 12.68
C MET A 60 3.86 15.31 11.32
N PHE A 61 4.39 14.53 10.37
CA PHE A 61 3.80 14.37 9.05
C PHE A 61 2.43 13.67 9.10
N CYS A 62 2.24 12.66 9.96
CA CYS A 62 0.91 12.08 10.20
C CYS A 62 -0.10 13.11 10.70
N VAL A 63 0.30 13.97 11.65
CA VAL A 63 -0.58 15.02 12.20
C VAL A 63 -0.90 16.08 11.15
N ILE A 64 0.11 16.54 10.39
CA ILE A 64 -0.08 17.48 9.28
C ILE A 64 -1.06 16.90 8.26
N ASN A 65 -0.90 15.63 7.87
CA ASN A 65 -1.81 14.98 6.94
C ASN A 65 -3.26 15.00 7.44
N VAL A 66 -3.50 14.70 8.73
CA VAL A 66 -4.85 14.74 9.31
C VAL A 66 -5.40 16.17 9.34
N VAL A 67 -4.58 17.17 9.71
CA VAL A 67 -5.00 18.57 9.70
C VAL A 67 -5.33 19.03 8.28
N CYS A 68 -4.49 18.70 7.30
CA CYS A 68 -4.73 19.00 5.89
C CYS A 68 -6.03 18.35 5.38
N LEU A 69 -6.35 17.12 5.78
CA LEU A 69 -7.62 16.48 5.44
C LEU A 69 -8.81 17.23 6.04
N ILE A 70 -8.73 17.63 7.31
CA ILE A 70 -9.80 18.41 7.96
C ILE A 70 -9.99 19.75 7.26
N VAL A 71 -8.90 20.45 6.91
CA VAL A 71 -8.94 21.73 6.18
C VAL A 71 -9.53 21.54 4.77
N SER A 72 -9.11 20.48 4.08
CA SER A 72 -9.61 20.13 2.75
C SER A 72 -11.11 19.86 2.74
N ILE A 73 -11.60 19.09 3.72
CA ILE A 73 -13.01 18.68 3.79
C ILE A 73 -13.90 19.84 4.24
N GLY A 74 -13.46 20.62 5.23
CA GLY A 74 -14.32 21.60 5.90
C GLY A 74 -14.28 23.01 5.30
N PHE A 75 -13.21 23.39 4.60
CA PHE A 75 -12.94 24.81 4.30
C PHE A 75 -12.44 25.10 2.88
N SER A 76 -12.35 24.09 2.02
CA SER A 76 -11.79 24.26 0.67
C SER A 76 -12.82 23.93 -0.40
N ASP A 77 -12.77 24.71 -1.49
CA ASP A 77 -13.50 24.38 -2.70
C ASP A 77 -12.92 23.12 -3.33
N ALA A 78 -13.81 22.31 -3.89
CA ALA A 78 -13.50 21.00 -4.43
C ALA A 78 -13.26 21.07 -5.93
N MET A 79 -14.20 21.66 -6.67
CA MET A 79 -14.17 21.69 -8.12
C MET A 79 -15.02 22.84 -8.68
N ASN A 80 -14.57 23.44 -9.77
CA ASN A 80 -15.29 24.47 -10.50
C ASN A 80 -15.53 24.03 -11.94
N VAL A 81 -16.73 24.31 -12.46
CA VAL A 81 -17.03 24.19 -13.88
C VAL A 81 -16.90 25.59 -14.48
N ASN A 82 -15.87 25.80 -15.30
CA ASN A 82 -15.59 27.10 -15.90
C ASN A 82 -15.87 27.04 -17.41
N ALA A 83 -16.60 28.02 -17.91
CA ALA A 83 -16.77 28.27 -19.32
C ALA A 83 -15.95 29.49 -19.73
N TYR A 84 -15.13 29.33 -20.77
CA TYR A 84 -14.34 30.40 -21.36
C TYR A 84 -14.90 30.73 -22.73
N PHE A 85 -15.27 32.00 -22.91
CA PHE A 85 -15.73 32.53 -24.19
C PHE A 85 -14.64 33.43 -24.76
N THR A 86 -14.06 33.06 -25.90
CA THR A 86 -13.10 33.90 -26.62
C THR A 86 -13.78 34.46 -27.86
N LEU A 87 -13.92 35.79 -27.92
CA LEU A 87 -14.53 36.51 -29.04
C LEU A 87 -13.48 37.36 -29.75
N PHE A 88 -13.33 37.21 -31.07
CA PHE A 88 -12.40 37.99 -31.89
C PHE A 88 -10.94 38.03 -31.36
N THR A 89 -10.38 36.92 -30.86
CA THR A 89 -9.05 36.88 -30.19
C THR A 89 -8.88 37.80 -28.96
N VAL A 90 -9.92 38.52 -28.53
CA VAL A 90 -9.88 39.38 -27.34
C VAL A 90 -10.16 38.55 -26.09
N GLN A 91 -9.62 38.98 -24.94
CA GLN A 91 -9.57 38.26 -23.66
C GLN A 91 -10.81 37.42 -23.38
N SER A 92 -10.55 36.16 -23.05
CA SER A 92 -11.54 35.20 -22.59
C SER A 92 -12.19 35.69 -21.30
N THR A 93 -13.50 35.90 -21.30
CA THR A 93 -14.25 36.05 -20.05
C THR A 93 -14.42 34.68 -19.44
N GLU A 94 -13.94 34.50 -18.22
CA GLU A 94 -14.18 33.30 -17.42
C GLU A 94 -15.52 33.43 -16.72
N LEU A 95 -16.43 32.49 -17.00
CA LEU A 95 -17.69 32.34 -16.29
C LEU A 95 -17.63 31.04 -15.49
N THR A 96 -17.51 31.15 -14.17
CA THR A 96 -17.69 30.00 -13.28
C THR A 96 -19.17 29.68 -13.24
N LEU A 97 -19.54 28.57 -13.88
CA LEU A 97 -20.93 28.09 -13.95
C LEU A 97 -21.38 27.55 -12.60
N VAL A 98 -20.54 26.72 -11.98
CA VAL A 98 -20.81 26.14 -10.65
C VAL A 98 -19.53 25.96 -9.87
N SER A 99 -19.56 26.38 -8.60
CA SER A 99 -18.54 26.06 -7.62
C SER A 99 -19.06 25.04 -6.61
N PHE A 100 -18.36 23.91 -6.48
CA PHE A 100 -18.68 22.86 -5.52
C PHE A 100 -17.66 22.86 -4.39
N SER A 101 -18.10 23.06 -3.15
CA SER A 101 -17.33 22.63 -1.98
C SER A 101 -17.43 21.12 -1.80
N MET A 102 -16.54 20.50 -1.02
CA MET A 102 -16.58 19.04 -0.86
C MET A 102 -17.85 18.56 -0.16
N THR A 103 -18.30 19.28 0.86
CA THR A 103 -19.56 18.97 1.55
C THR A 103 -20.76 19.12 0.63
N LYS A 104 -20.82 20.22 -0.12
CA LYS A 104 -21.89 20.46 -1.10
C LYS A 104 -21.88 19.38 -2.19
N LEU A 105 -20.72 19.00 -2.72
CA LEU A 105 -20.61 17.91 -3.70
C LEU A 105 -21.17 16.59 -3.15
N ILE A 106 -20.89 16.26 -1.88
CA ILE A 106 -21.43 15.04 -1.25
C ILE A 106 -22.95 15.11 -1.14
N ASP A 107 -23.48 16.25 -0.70
CA ASP A 107 -24.93 16.48 -0.54
C ASP A 107 -25.66 16.45 -1.89
N ASP A 108 -25.10 17.11 -2.90
CA ASP A 108 -25.61 17.16 -4.27
C ASP A 108 -25.62 15.75 -4.91
N LEU A 109 -24.55 14.97 -4.73
CA LEU A 109 -24.50 13.57 -5.18
C LEU A 109 -25.47 12.66 -4.41
N TRP A 110 -25.73 12.95 -3.14
CA TRP A 110 -26.69 12.18 -2.34
C TRP A 110 -28.12 12.48 -2.78
N ASN A 111 -28.45 13.76 -2.95
CA ASN A 111 -29.79 14.24 -3.30
C ASN A 111 -30.17 13.94 -4.75
N SER A 112 -29.20 13.89 -5.66
CA SER A 112 -29.43 13.43 -7.04
C SER A 112 -29.75 11.93 -7.14
N GLY A 113 -29.53 11.14 -6.08
CA GLY A 113 -29.70 9.69 -6.11
C GLY A 113 -28.44 8.92 -6.53
N ALA A 114 -27.31 9.62 -6.76
CA ALA A 114 -26.00 9.02 -7.00
C ALA A 114 -25.36 8.48 -5.69
N TRP A 115 -26.12 7.70 -4.90
CA TRP A 115 -25.73 7.25 -3.56
C TRP A 115 -24.42 6.45 -3.53
N LEU A 116 -24.18 5.61 -4.54
CA LEU A 116 -22.94 4.83 -4.64
C LEU A 116 -21.70 5.73 -4.74
N LEU A 117 -21.71 6.73 -5.64
CA LEU A 117 -20.60 7.66 -5.81
C LEU A 117 -20.44 8.54 -4.58
N SER A 118 -21.54 9.05 -4.00
CA SER A 118 -21.50 9.81 -2.74
C SER A 118 -20.87 8.99 -1.60
N LEU A 119 -21.27 7.71 -1.45
CA LEU A 119 -20.70 6.81 -0.44
C LEU A 119 -19.22 6.49 -0.70
N VAL A 120 -18.86 6.22 -1.97
CA VAL A 120 -17.47 5.99 -2.38
C VAL A 120 -16.61 7.20 -2.09
N LEU A 121 -17.11 8.41 -2.38
CA LEU A 121 -16.46 9.67 -2.09
C LEU A 121 -16.20 9.79 -0.59
N VAL A 122 -17.24 9.73 0.25
CA VAL A 122 -17.11 9.84 1.72
C VAL A 122 -16.17 8.77 2.30
N LEU A 123 -16.31 7.51 1.88
CA LEU A 123 -15.50 6.42 2.45
C LEU A 123 -14.05 6.46 1.98
N ALA A 124 -13.80 6.59 0.67
CA ALA A 124 -12.47 6.49 0.09
C ALA A 124 -11.66 7.77 0.29
N SER A 125 -12.31 8.93 0.30
CA SER A 125 -11.63 10.22 0.37
C SER A 125 -11.65 10.85 1.76
N CYS A 126 -12.75 10.76 2.51
CA CYS A 126 -12.82 11.39 3.84
C CYS A 126 -12.38 10.42 4.94
N ILE A 127 -13.11 9.31 5.10
CA ILE A 127 -12.98 8.44 6.28
C ILE A 127 -11.67 7.63 6.23
N TRP A 128 -11.39 6.97 5.11
CA TRP A 128 -10.26 6.06 5.01
C TRP A 128 -8.89 6.75 5.17
N PRO A 129 -8.60 7.90 4.53
CA PRO A 129 -7.32 8.61 4.70
C PRO A 129 -7.09 9.08 6.14
N VAL A 130 -8.14 9.50 6.85
CA VAL A 130 -8.05 9.87 8.27
C VAL A 130 -7.70 8.63 9.12
N ILE A 131 -8.47 7.54 8.98
CA ILE A 131 -8.21 6.28 9.71
C ILE A 131 -6.80 5.78 9.46
N LYS A 132 -6.36 5.78 8.19
CA LYS A 132 -5.02 5.33 7.80
C LYS A 132 -3.92 6.14 8.49
N ASN A 133 -3.99 7.48 8.47
CA ASN A 133 -2.99 8.32 9.10
C ASN A 133 -2.96 8.15 10.64
N ILE A 134 -4.13 7.98 11.27
CA ILE A 134 -4.22 7.67 12.71
C ILE A 134 -3.56 6.32 13.00
N LEU A 135 -3.84 5.27 12.22
CA LEU A 135 -3.24 3.95 12.40
C LEU A 135 -1.71 3.98 12.20
N LEU A 136 -1.19 4.73 11.22
CA LEU A 136 0.24 4.92 11.03
C LEU A 136 0.89 5.63 12.22
N PHE A 137 0.23 6.66 12.76
CA PHE A 137 0.67 7.35 13.97
C PHE A 137 0.71 6.41 15.18
N LEU A 138 -0.35 5.62 15.41
CA LEU A 138 -0.41 4.65 16.50
C LEU A 138 0.67 3.58 16.36
N ILE A 139 0.86 3.01 15.16
CA ILE A 139 1.90 2.00 14.90
C ILE A 139 3.31 2.53 15.22
N TRP A 140 3.57 3.81 14.98
CA TRP A 140 4.86 4.44 15.26
C TRP A 140 5.21 4.45 16.77
N PHE A 141 4.22 4.74 17.62
CA PHE A 141 4.40 4.83 19.07
C PHE A 141 4.12 3.52 19.82
N THR A 142 3.41 2.58 19.21
CA THR A 142 3.01 1.34 19.90
C THR A 142 4.22 0.42 20.14
N PRO A 143 4.55 0.07 21.40
CA PRO A 143 5.65 -0.86 21.72
C PRO A 143 5.33 -2.29 21.27
N THR A 144 6.36 -3.13 21.18
CA THR A 144 6.19 -4.53 20.76
C THR A 144 5.45 -5.41 21.75
N THR A 145 5.26 -4.96 23.00
CA THR A 145 4.42 -5.62 24.01
C THR A 145 2.94 -5.60 23.67
N ILE A 146 2.45 -4.51 23.09
CA ILE A 146 1.04 -4.36 22.67
C ILE A 146 0.88 -4.90 21.25
N LEU A 147 1.74 -4.44 20.34
CA LEU A 147 1.70 -4.82 18.94
C LEU A 147 2.97 -5.58 18.58
N SER A 148 2.89 -6.91 18.61
CA SER A 148 4.02 -7.77 18.26
C SER A 148 4.64 -7.37 16.92
N SER A 149 5.97 -7.52 16.76
CA SER A 149 6.68 -7.19 15.51
C SER A 149 5.97 -7.78 14.27
N ARG A 150 5.44 -8.99 14.42
CA ARG A 150 4.73 -9.72 13.37
C ARG A 150 3.36 -9.12 13.03
N THR A 151 2.59 -8.75 14.06
CA THR A 151 1.30 -8.09 13.86
C THR A 151 1.52 -6.72 13.23
N ARG A 152 2.51 -5.96 13.72
CA ARG A 152 2.89 -4.67 13.13
C ARG A 152 3.21 -4.77 11.64
N TYR A 153 4.01 -5.76 11.24
CA TYR A 153 4.30 -6.01 9.83
C TYR A 153 3.01 -6.27 9.01
N LYS A 154 2.09 -7.09 9.55
CA LYS A 154 0.82 -7.41 8.87
C LYS A 154 -0.08 -6.18 8.76
N GLU A 155 -0.19 -5.37 9.81
CA GLU A 155 -0.99 -4.13 9.77
C GLU A 155 -0.42 -3.14 8.76
N LEU A 156 0.90 -2.91 8.76
CA LEU A 156 1.56 -2.06 7.75
C LEU A 156 1.31 -2.58 6.33
N GLN A 157 1.34 -3.91 6.14
CA GLN A 157 1.05 -4.54 4.86
C GLN A 157 -0.42 -4.37 4.43
N SER A 158 -1.36 -4.48 5.38
CA SER A 158 -2.78 -4.25 5.13
C SER A 158 -3.07 -2.79 4.78
N LEU A 159 -2.43 -1.84 5.49
CA LEU A 159 -2.53 -0.40 5.21
C LEU A 159 -1.99 -0.03 3.84
N ASP A 160 -0.94 -0.70 3.36
CA ASP A 160 -0.42 -0.53 2.00
C ASP A 160 -1.42 -1.06 0.96
N TYR A 161 -1.96 -2.27 1.19
CA TYR A 161 -2.91 -2.90 0.26
C TYR A 161 -4.22 -2.12 0.13
N LEU A 162 -4.78 -1.66 1.25
CA LEU A 162 -5.99 -0.85 1.28
C LEU A 162 -5.71 0.61 0.90
N GLY A 163 -4.47 1.07 1.09
CA GLY A 163 -4.06 2.43 0.82
C GLY A 163 -4.23 2.87 -0.64
N LYS A 164 -4.09 1.96 -1.62
CA LYS A 164 -4.27 2.32 -3.04
C LYS A 164 -5.71 2.69 -3.40
N TRP A 165 -6.69 2.19 -2.65
CA TRP A 165 -8.11 2.48 -2.90
C TRP A 165 -8.48 3.92 -2.56
N SER A 166 -7.64 4.65 -1.80
CA SER A 166 -7.82 6.11 -1.66
C SER A 166 -7.51 6.89 -2.94
N LEU A 167 -6.92 6.26 -3.97
CA LEU A 167 -6.69 6.89 -5.28
C LEU A 167 -7.93 6.79 -6.19
N LEU A 168 -8.95 6.04 -5.79
CA LEU A 168 -10.17 5.84 -6.58
C LEU A 168 -10.85 7.17 -6.94
N GLU A 169 -11.04 8.06 -5.96
CA GLU A 169 -11.61 9.39 -6.17
C GLU A 169 -10.77 10.23 -7.13
N ALA A 170 -9.44 10.28 -6.92
CA ALA A 170 -8.54 11.01 -7.80
C ALA A 170 -8.70 10.56 -9.26
N PHE A 171 -8.84 9.25 -9.51
CA PHE A 171 -9.05 8.73 -10.86
C PHE A 171 -10.43 9.03 -11.43
N ILE A 172 -11.49 9.01 -10.62
CA ILE A 172 -12.82 9.44 -11.05
C ILE A 172 -12.78 10.90 -11.51
N ILE A 173 -12.06 11.76 -10.78
CA ILE A 173 -11.90 13.18 -11.12
C ILE A 173 -11.08 13.34 -12.40
N VAL A 174 -9.95 12.63 -12.55
CA VAL A 174 -9.17 12.66 -13.80
C VAL A 174 -10.04 12.27 -15.01
N VAL A 175 -10.86 11.22 -14.87
CA VAL A 175 -11.78 10.79 -15.93
C VAL A 175 -12.88 11.83 -16.19
N ALA A 176 -13.46 12.41 -15.13
CA ALA A 176 -14.50 13.43 -15.25
C ALA A 176 -13.95 14.70 -15.94
N VAL A 177 -12.75 15.14 -15.57
CA VAL A 177 -12.06 16.25 -16.25
C VAL A 177 -11.86 15.92 -17.72
N ALA A 178 -11.38 14.73 -18.04
CA ALA A 178 -11.16 14.32 -19.43
C ALA A 178 -12.47 14.26 -20.25
N GLY A 179 -13.58 13.85 -19.64
CA GLY A 179 -14.89 13.77 -20.30
C GLY A 179 -15.57 15.12 -20.49
N VAL A 180 -15.45 16.02 -19.51
CA VAL A 180 -16.10 17.36 -19.55
C VAL A 180 -15.32 18.35 -20.40
N GLN A 181 -13.98 18.24 -20.44
CA GLN A 181 -13.13 19.17 -21.15
C GLN A 181 -13.43 19.18 -22.66
N THR A 182 -14.16 20.20 -23.11
CA THR A 182 -14.62 20.34 -24.48
C THR A 182 -14.33 21.74 -24.97
N SER A 183 -13.54 21.85 -26.05
CA SER A 183 -13.34 23.09 -26.79
C SER A 183 -14.13 23.02 -28.08
N LEU A 184 -15.05 23.96 -28.24
CA LEU A 184 -15.84 24.19 -29.44
C LEU A 184 -15.29 25.40 -30.16
N ASP A 185 -14.77 25.21 -31.37
CA ASP A 185 -14.38 26.29 -32.27
C ASP A 185 -15.38 26.40 -33.42
N ILE A 186 -16.24 27.41 -33.37
CA ILE A 186 -17.34 27.57 -34.33
C ILE A 186 -16.82 28.02 -35.70
N SER A 187 -15.64 28.66 -35.73
CA SER A 187 -15.10 29.31 -36.92
C SER A 187 -14.63 28.33 -38.00
N GLN A 188 -13.99 27.22 -37.61
CA GLN A 188 -13.47 26.23 -38.56
C GLN A 188 -14.59 25.38 -39.18
N GLN A 189 -15.67 25.13 -38.45
CA GLN A 189 -16.65 24.11 -38.82
C GLN A 189 -17.92 24.67 -39.50
N ALA A 190 -18.35 25.89 -39.19
CA ALA A 190 -19.65 26.41 -39.65
C ALA A 190 -19.72 26.78 -41.15
N ARG A 191 -18.72 26.44 -41.98
CA ARG A 191 -18.53 26.95 -43.37
C ARG A 191 -18.55 28.46 -43.49
N LEU A 192 -18.46 29.15 -42.36
CA LEU A 192 -18.36 30.59 -42.23
C LEU A 192 -16.90 31.00 -42.44
N GLY A 193 -16.27 30.56 -43.54
CA GLY A 193 -14.86 30.81 -43.83
C GLY A 193 -14.49 32.29 -43.98
N PHE A 194 -15.48 33.20 -43.92
CA PHE A 194 -15.26 34.64 -43.84
C PHE A 194 -14.96 35.13 -42.42
N LEU A 195 -15.34 34.37 -41.39
CA LEU A 195 -15.04 34.63 -39.99
C LEU A 195 -13.73 33.89 -39.69
N GLY A 196 -12.69 34.63 -39.29
CA GLY A 196 -11.37 34.06 -39.00
C GLY A 196 -11.44 32.95 -37.95
N SER A 197 -10.41 32.08 -37.93
CA SER A 197 -10.33 30.86 -37.11
C SER A 197 -10.43 31.06 -35.58
N ASP A 198 -10.57 32.29 -35.12
CA ASP A 198 -10.61 32.67 -33.72
C ASP A 198 -11.83 33.57 -33.40
N PHE A 199 -12.87 33.53 -34.25
CA PHE A 199 -14.03 34.40 -34.08
C PHE A 199 -14.82 34.08 -32.81
N PHE A 200 -15.07 32.79 -32.55
CA PHE A 200 -15.79 32.33 -31.38
C PHE A 200 -15.30 30.94 -30.96
N GLN A 201 -14.66 30.89 -29.77
CA GLN A 201 -14.29 29.65 -29.10
C GLN A 201 -15.01 29.57 -27.75
N LEU A 202 -15.74 28.48 -27.54
CA LEU A 202 -16.33 28.11 -26.26
C LEU A 202 -15.57 26.93 -25.70
N GLU A 203 -14.89 27.13 -24.58
CA GLU A 203 -14.16 26.07 -23.88
C GLU A 203 -14.82 25.83 -22.53
N VAL A 204 -15.36 24.63 -22.33
CA VAL A 204 -15.93 24.19 -21.04
C VAL A 204 -14.91 23.26 -20.39
N ASN A 205 -14.37 23.70 -19.26
CA ASN A 205 -13.34 22.97 -18.53
C ASN A 205 -13.77 22.73 -17.08
N LEU A 206 -13.36 21.57 -16.58
CA LEU A 206 -13.50 21.21 -15.19
C LEU A 206 -12.18 21.49 -14.48
N THR A 207 -12.13 22.50 -13.62
CA THR A 207 -10.92 22.88 -12.89
C THR A 207 -10.94 22.28 -11.50
N VAL A 208 -9.87 21.56 -11.15
CA VAL A 208 -9.72 20.94 -9.84
C VAL A 208 -9.18 21.96 -8.85
N GLU A 209 -9.94 22.23 -7.80
CA GLU A 209 -9.59 23.23 -6.81
C GLU A 209 -8.66 22.68 -5.72
N ARG A 210 -8.25 23.58 -4.82
CA ARG A 210 -7.26 23.31 -3.78
C ARG A 210 -7.67 22.21 -2.81
N GLY A 211 -8.96 22.05 -2.52
CA GLY A 211 -9.47 21.03 -1.60
C GLY A 211 -9.13 19.63 -2.09
N ILE A 212 -9.72 19.22 -3.22
CA ILE A 212 -9.47 17.89 -3.81
C ILE A 212 -7.98 17.68 -4.05
N THR A 213 -7.25 18.69 -4.53
CA THR A 213 -5.80 18.59 -4.74
C THR A 213 -5.07 18.26 -3.44
N LEU A 214 -5.40 18.95 -2.34
CA LEU A 214 -4.80 18.70 -1.03
C LEU A 214 -5.14 17.30 -0.52
N GLN A 215 -6.37 16.83 -0.73
CA GLN A 215 -6.81 15.49 -0.35
C GLN A 215 -6.07 14.39 -1.11
N ALA A 216 -5.94 14.53 -2.43
CA ALA A 216 -5.16 13.63 -3.27
C ALA A 216 -3.67 13.64 -2.88
N TYR A 217 -3.12 14.82 -2.54
CA TYR A 217 -1.77 14.95 -2.02
C TYR A 217 -1.60 14.19 -0.69
N VAL A 218 -2.52 14.34 0.26
CA VAL A 218 -2.47 13.59 1.53
C VAL A 218 -2.59 12.09 1.30
N ALA A 219 -3.47 11.66 0.39
CA ALA A 219 -3.60 10.25 0.02
C ALA A 219 -2.28 9.69 -0.50
N PHE A 220 -1.63 10.38 -1.46
CA PHE A 220 -0.30 10.05 -1.98
C PHE A 220 0.77 10.04 -0.89
N ALA A 221 0.83 11.10 -0.10
CA ALA A 221 1.80 11.28 0.97
C ALA A 221 1.70 10.18 2.04
N SER A 222 0.47 9.74 2.36
CA SER A 222 0.23 8.65 3.31
C SER A 222 0.70 7.28 2.80
N LEU A 223 0.63 7.02 1.49
CA LEU A 223 1.20 5.80 0.88
C LEU A 223 2.72 5.80 1.02
N PHE A 224 3.35 6.92 0.67
CA PHE A 224 4.79 7.08 0.80
C PHE A 224 5.25 6.93 2.26
N LEU A 225 4.55 7.56 3.20
CA LEU A 225 4.85 7.48 4.64
C LEU A 225 4.77 6.04 5.15
N ASN A 226 3.78 5.25 4.71
CA ASN A 226 3.67 3.85 5.11
C ASN A 226 4.90 3.04 4.67
N HIS A 227 5.42 3.27 3.46
CA HIS A 227 6.65 2.61 3.00
C HIS A 227 7.88 3.02 3.82
N ILE A 228 7.97 4.29 4.23
CA ILE A 228 9.04 4.77 5.13
C ILE A 228 8.95 4.04 6.48
N ILE A 229 7.76 3.98 7.08
CA ILE A 229 7.54 3.31 8.38
C ILE A 229 7.86 1.82 8.27
N SER A 230 7.42 1.16 7.18
CA SER A 230 7.73 -0.23 6.86
C SER A 230 9.24 -0.47 6.71
N SER A 231 9.96 0.45 6.05
CA SER A 231 11.43 0.39 5.94
C SER A 231 12.11 0.50 7.31
N PHE A 232 11.67 1.43 8.17
CA PHE A 232 12.19 1.56 9.53
C PHE A 232 11.87 0.32 10.37
N HIS A 233 10.66 -0.22 10.25
CA HIS A 233 10.28 -1.45 10.92
C HIS A 233 11.20 -2.62 10.53
N HIS A 234 11.48 -2.80 9.24
CA HIS A 234 12.43 -3.82 8.77
C HIS A 234 13.86 -3.60 9.26
N LYS A 235 14.32 -2.34 9.33
CA LYS A 235 15.64 -2.02 9.90
C LYS A 235 15.69 -2.32 11.41
N ALA A 236 14.63 -1.99 12.14
CA ALA A 236 14.51 -2.25 13.56
C ALA A 236 14.50 -3.76 13.86
N GLU A 237 13.71 -4.54 13.12
CA GLU A 237 13.64 -5.99 13.26
C GLU A 237 15.01 -6.65 12.99
N ARG A 238 15.72 -6.25 11.92
CA ARG A 238 17.08 -6.76 11.64
C ARG A 238 18.04 -6.47 12.79
N TYR A 239 18.00 -5.27 13.35
CA TYR A 239 18.88 -4.90 14.45
C TYR A 239 18.57 -5.68 15.72
N ASN A 240 17.29 -5.85 16.04
CA ASN A 240 16.84 -6.67 17.17
C ASN A 240 17.34 -8.11 17.05
N HIS A 241 17.34 -8.67 15.84
CA HIS A 241 17.94 -9.98 15.57
C HIS A 241 19.46 -10.00 15.71
N GLU A 242 20.18 -8.95 15.28
CA GLU A 242 21.64 -8.86 15.43
C GLU A 242 22.07 -8.75 16.91
N ILE A 243 21.31 -8.02 17.73
CA ILE A 243 21.56 -7.94 19.18
C ILE A 243 21.32 -9.31 19.83
N GLU A 244 20.20 -9.95 19.50
CA GLU A 244 19.85 -11.24 20.10
C GLU A 244 20.91 -12.31 19.79
N ASP A 245 21.45 -12.33 18.56
CA ASP A 245 22.56 -13.21 18.20
C ASP A 245 23.83 -12.96 19.02
N LYS A 246 24.16 -11.69 19.27
CA LYS A 246 25.33 -11.29 20.05
C LYS A 246 25.18 -11.66 21.52
N LEU A 247 24.01 -11.39 22.11
CA LEU A 247 23.71 -11.70 23.51
C LEU A 247 23.71 -13.20 23.78
N ARG A 248 23.23 -14.01 22.82
CA ARG A 248 23.26 -15.46 22.96
C ARG A 248 24.66 -16.06 22.76
N HIS A 249 25.68 -15.27 22.39
CA HIS A 249 27.05 -15.72 22.05
C HIS A 249 27.12 -16.88 21.03
N GLN A 250 26.03 -17.14 20.30
CA GLN A 250 25.90 -18.33 19.45
C GLN A 250 26.36 -18.08 18.01
N ILE A 251 26.39 -16.83 17.55
CA ILE A 251 26.62 -16.51 16.13
C ILE A 251 27.57 -15.31 16.02
N THR A 252 28.86 -15.58 15.81
CA THR A 252 29.87 -14.53 15.53
C THR A 252 29.89 -14.08 14.07
N SER A 253 29.38 -14.92 13.15
CA SER A 253 29.29 -14.61 11.72
C SER A 253 28.03 -15.21 11.09
N PRO A 254 27.42 -14.52 10.10
CA PRO A 254 26.23 -15.04 9.45
C PRO A 254 26.54 -16.40 8.77
N PRO A 255 25.65 -17.41 8.90
CA PRO A 255 25.88 -18.71 8.28
C PRO A 255 26.10 -18.59 6.77
N LYS A 256 27.06 -19.34 6.20
CA LYS A 256 27.34 -19.36 4.75
C LYS A 256 26.07 -19.59 3.90
N GLN A 257 25.09 -20.30 4.45
CA GLN A 257 23.79 -20.57 3.82
C GLN A 257 22.96 -19.31 3.53
N VAL A 258 23.12 -18.25 4.34
CA VAL A 258 22.46 -16.96 4.15
C VAL A 258 22.96 -16.27 2.86
N MET A 259 24.24 -16.45 2.55
CA MET A 259 24.92 -15.82 1.41
C MET A 259 24.77 -16.60 0.10
N ALA A 260 24.41 -17.89 0.18
CA ALA A 260 24.20 -18.72 -1.00
C ALA A 260 23.11 -18.11 -1.91
N ARG A 261 23.39 -18.00 -3.21
CA ARG A 261 22.39 -17.54 -4.19
C ARG A 261 21.64 -18.74 -4.74
N ILE A 262 20.32 -18.77 -4.52
CA ILE A 262 19.47 -19.91 -4.91
C ILE A 262 18.30 -19.38 -5.74
N LYS A 263 18.01 -20.07 -6.86
CA LYS A 263 16.82 -19.78 -7.69
C LYS A 263 15.57 -20.29 -6.99
N HIS A 264 14.52 -19.47 -6.93
CA HIS A 264 13.24 -19.87 -6.34
C HIS A 264 12.57 -20.99 -7.13
N SER A 265 12.65 -20.96 -8.45
CA SER A 265 12.07 -21.96 -9.35
C SER A 265 12.51 -23.41 -9.11
N ASN A 266 13.72 -23.61 -8.55
CA ASN A 266 14.30 -24.94 -8.31
C ASN A 266 14.45 -25.27 -6.82
N TYR A 267 13.78 -24.51 -5.93
CA TYR A 267 13.96 -24.66 -4.49
C TYR A 267 13.33 -25.96 -3.93
N THR A 268 14.04 -26.61 -3.01
CA THR A 268 13.57 -27.80 -2.27
C THR A 268 13.45 -27.49 -0.78
N PHE A 269 12.26 -27.65 -0.23
CA PHE A 269 11.93 -27.33 1.17
C PHE A 269 12.55 -28.35 2.14
N ALA A 270 12.95 -27.90 3.34
CA ALA A 270 13.49 -28.79 4.38
C ALA A 270 12.42 -29.70 5.01
N GLY A 271 11.17 -29.23 5.05
CA GLY A 271 10.06 -29.97 5.65
C GLY A 271 9.84 -31.32 4.97
N ARG A 272 9.74 -32.38 5.78
CA ARG A 272 9.35 -33.72 5.33
C ARG A 272 7.86 -33.95 5.57
N THR A 273 7.19 -34.61 4.64
CA THR A 273 5.82 -35.10 4.84
C THR A 273 5.82 -36.26 5.85
N LYS A 274 4.64 -36.73 6.27
CA LYS A 274 4.51 -37.94 7.11
C LYS A 274 5.17 -39.16 6.48
N ASN A 275 5.30 -39.18 5.14
CA ASN A 275 5.89 -40.25 4.36
C ASN A 275 7.39 -40.04 4.11
N GLY A 276 8.01 -39.03 4.72
CA GLY A 276 9.44 -38.72 4.53
C GLY A 276 9.78 -37.96 3.24
N GLU A 277 8.80 -37.68 2.38
CA GLU A 277 9.00 -36.97 1.11
C GLU A 277 9.33 -35.49 1.34
N ARG A 278 10.18 -34.92 0.49
CA ARG A 278 10.44 -33.48 0.46
C ARG A 278 9.57 -32.81 -0.60
N SER A 279 9.16 -31.58 -0.33
CA SER A 279 8.43 -30.76 -1.30
C SER A 279 9.44 -29.95 -2.12
N LYS A 280 9.30 -29.95 -3.44
CA LYS A 280 10.11 -29.15 -4.38
C LYS A 280 9.18 -28.25 -5.18
N VAL A 281 9.61 -27.03 -5.49
CA VAL A 281 8.87 -26.15 -6.40
C VAL A 281 8.77 -26.84 -7.77
N SER A 282 7.54 -26.99 -8.28
CA SER A 282 7.27 -27.71 -9.53
C SER A 282 7.71 -26.89 -10.73
N ALA A 283 8.62 -27.43 -11.54
CA ALA A 283 9.05 -26.79 -12.78
C ALA A 283 7.88 -26.54 -13.75
N ARG A 284 6.88 -27.43 -13.77
CA ARG A 284 5.66 -27.25 -14.56
C ARG A 284 4.86 -26.05 -14.06
N ALA A 285 4.67 -25.92 -12.74
CA ALA A 285 3.95 -24.79 -12.17
C ALA A 285 4.67 -23.45 -12.42
N VAL A 286 6.00 -23.42 -12.33
CA VAL A 286 6.80 -22.22 -12.66
C VAL A 286 6.64 -21.82 -14.13
N LYS A 287 6.70 -22.78 -15.06
CA LYS A 287 6.46 -22.52 -16.49
C LYS A 287 5.06 -21.97 -16.74
N VAL A 288 4.03 -22.56 -16.13
CA VAL A 288 2.64 -22.09 -16.22
C VAL A 288 2.51 -20.68 -15.67
N ILE A 289 3.01 -20.41 -14.45
CA ILE A 289 2.96 -19.06 -13.85
C ILE A 289 3.68 -18.04 -14.74
N THR A 290 4.82 -18.41 -15.33
CA THR A 290 5.56 -17.51 -16.24
C THR A 290 4.78 -17.20 -17.51
N LEU A 291 4.21 -18.22 -18.16
CA LEU A 291 3.40 -18.07 -19.37
C LEU A 291 2.15 -17.23 -19.09
N VAL A 292 1.44 -17.56 -18.00
CA VAL A 292 0.21 -16.86 -17.59
C VAL A 292 0.51 -15.42 -17.20
N SER A 293 1.62 -15.15 -16.49
CA SER A 293 2.04 -13.78 -16.19
C SER A 293 2.43 -13.00 -17.45
N GLY A 294 3.04 -13.64 -18.45
CA GLY A 294 3.32 -13.03 -19.75
C GLY A 294 2.05 -12.69 -20.52
N ALA A 295 1.06 -13.58 -20.52
CA ALA A 295 -0.25 -13.33 -21.12
C ALA A 295 -0.99 -12.18 -20.38
N GLY A 296 -0.94 -12.15 -19.05
CA GLY A 296 -1.49 -11.06 -18.24
C GLY A 296 -0.85 -9.71 -18.56
N PHE A 297 0.47 -9.66 -18.74
CA PHE A 297 1.17 -8.46 -19.19
C PHE A 297 0.74 -8.02 -20.59
N PHE A 298 0.62 -8.95 -21.53
CA PHE A 298 0.12 -8.67 -22.88
C PHE A 298 -1.30 -8.08 -22.85
N PHE A 299 -2.21 -8.65 -22.05
CA PHE A 299 -3.57 -8.13 -21.90
C PHE A 299 -3.63 -6.74 -21.26
N VAL A 300 -2.79 -6.46 -20.24
CA VAL A 300 -2.68 -5.11 -19.68
C VAL A 300 -2.17 -4.13 -20.74
N MET A 301 -1.11 -4.48 -21.48
CA MET A 301 -0.61 -3.65 -22.58
C MET A 301 -1.69 -3.38 -23.63
N LEU A 302 -2.40 -4.41 -24.09
CA LEU A 302 -3.48 -4.26 -25.06
C LEU A 302 -4.61 -3.34 -24.52
N GLY A 303 -5.04 -3.54 -23.28
CA GLY A 303 -6.08 -2.73 -22.65
C GLY A 303 -5.67 -1.28 -22.39
N LEU A 304 -4.38 -0.98 -22.23
CA LEU A 304 -3.89 0.39 -22.08
C LEU A 304 -4.02 1.21 -23.39
N PHE A 305 -3.87 0.57 -24.56
CA PHE A 305 -3.88 1.28 -25.85
C PHE A 305 -5.22 1.22 -26.60
N LEU A 306 -6.15 0.37 -26.17
CA LEU A 306 -7.52 0.35 -26.68
C LEU A 306 -8.41 1.38 -25.96
N PRO A 307 -9.47 1.89 -26.60
CA PRO A 307 -10.45 2.76 -25.95
C PRO A 307 -11.07 2.06 -24.74
N VAL A 308 -10.97 2.70 -23.56
CA VAL A 308 -11.54 2.19 -22.30
C VAL A 308 -12.83 2.90 -21.93
N VAL A 309 -13.02 4.14 -22.38
CA VAL A 309 -14.25 4.90 -22.20
C VAL A 309 -14.51 5.74 -23.44
N THR A 310 -15.77 5.79 -23.83
CA THR A 310 -16.27 6.64 -24.91
C THR A 310 -17.30 7.56 -24.32
N PHE A 311 -17.08 8.87 -24.42
CA PHE A 311 -18.05 9.87 -23.98
C PHE A 311 -18.89 10.29 -25.16
N THR A 312 -20.20 9.99 -25.10
CA THR A 312 -21.18 10.49 -26.06
C THR A 312 -21.99 11.61 -25.43
N ILE A 313 -22.00 12.77 -26.07
CA ILE A 313 -22.84 13.91 -25.67
C ILE A 313 -24.13 13.83 -26.51
N THR A 314 -25.26 13.66 -25.84
CA THR A 314 -26.62 13.60 -26.41
C THR A 314 -27.46 14.80 -25.92
N GLY A 315 -28.74 14.86 -26.34
CA GLY A 315 -29.61 16.00 -26.08
C GLY A 315 -29.45 17.13 -27.11
N VAL A 316 -30.08 18.28 -26.84
CA VAL A 316 -30.05 19.47 -27.69
C VAL A 316 -28.62 19.93 -27.96
N VAL A 317 -27.78 19.96 -26.92
CA VAL A 317 -26.35 20.30 -27.05
C VAL A 317 -25.62 19.23 -27.87
N GLY A 318 -25.85 17.94 -27.61
CA GLY A 318 -25.22 16.86 -28.35
C GLY A 318 -25.59 16.86 -29.84
N ARG A 319 -26.85 17.14 -30.18
CA ARG A 319 -27.30 17.30 -31.56
C ARG A 319 -26.63 18.49 -32.23
N LEU A 320 -26.56 19.64 -31.55
CA LEU A 320 -25.84 20.80 -32.05
C LEU A 320 -24.36 20.48 -32.29
N MET A 321 -23.71 19.78 -31.36
CA MET A 321 -22.31 19.36 -31.50
C MET A 321 -22.13 18.41 -32.69
N ARG A 322 -23.03 17.45 -32.90
CA ARG A 322 -22.97 16.50 -34.02
C ARG A 322 -23.15 17.15 -35.39
N GLU A 323 -23.97 18.20 -35.47
CA GLU A 323 -24.14 19.01 -36.69
C GLU A 323 -22.90 19.87 -36.99
N ILE A 324 -22.18 20.29 -35.94
CA ILE A 324 -20.91 21.03 -36.07
C ILE A 324 -19.79 20.06 -36.47
N ASP A 325 -19.58 19.01 -35.67
CA ASP A 325 -18.57 17.98 -35.89
C ASP A 325 -19.01 16.66 -35.23
N PRO A 326 -19.14 15.56 -35.97
CA PRO A 326 -19.46 14.27 -35.38
C PRO A 326 -18.42 13.80 -34.34
N ASP A 327 -17.14 14.16 -34.51
CA ASP A 327 -16.05 13.75 -33.61
C ASP A 327 -16.07 14.54 -32.28
N LEU A 328 -16.81 15.66 -32.22
CA LEU A 328 -17.01 16.41 -30.98
C LEU A 328 -18.08 15.77 -30.08
N ALA A 329 -19.08 15.13 -30.70
CA ALA A 329 -20.17 14.48 -29.99
C ALA A 329 -19.78 13.12 -29.39
N GLU A 330 -18.76 12.45 -29.96
CA GLU A 330 -18.28 11.15 -29.51
C GLU A 330 -16.76 11.15 -29.38
N ARG A 331 -16.25 10.94 -28.15
CA ARG A 331 -14.81 10.95 -27.87
C ARG A 331 -14.36 9.67 -27.21
N ASP A 332 -13.46 8.97 -27.89
CA ASP A 332 -12.81 7.77 -27.41
C ASP A 332 -11.54 8.08 -26.63
N PHE A 333 -11.43 7.54 -25.41
CA PHE A 333 -10.21 7.65 -24.62
C PHE A 333 -9.66 6.28 -24.26
N ASN A 334 -8.39 6.07 -24.60
CA ASN A 334 -7.56 5.02 -23.99
C ASN A 334 -6.95 5.53 -22.66
N VAL A 335 -6.32 4.64 -21.89
CA VAL A 335 -5.84 4.99 -20.54
C VAL A 335 -4.82 6.16 -20.57
N PRO A 336 -3.76 6.16 -21.40
CA PRO A 336 -2.86 7.30 -21.51
C PRO A 336 -3.54 8.60 -21.96
N ALA A 337 -4.48 8.53 -22.90
CA ALA A 337 -5.19 9.71 -23.42
C ALA A 337 -5.95 10.45 -22.31
N ILE A 338 -6.59 9.72 -21.39
CA ILE A 338 -7.23 10.30 -20.19
C ILE A 338 -6.22 11.16 -19.40
N GLY A 339 -5.01 10.63 -19.16
CA GLY A 339 -3.97 11.34 -18.43
C GLY A 339 -3.38 12.53 -19.19
N ILE A 340 -3.30 12.48 -20.52
CA ILE A 340 -2.86 13.60 -21.35
C ILE A 340 -3.87 14.74 -21.27
N GLN A 341 -5.16 14.41 -21.44
CA GLN A 341 -6.26 15.39 -21.47
C GLN A 341 -6.27 16.30 -20.24
N VAL A 342 -6.10 15.71 -19.03
CA VAL A 342 -6.06 16.49 -17.78
C VAL A 342 -4.98 17.57 -17.76
N GLY A 343 -3.86 17.38 -18.47
CA GLY A 343 -2.80 18.39 -18.54
C GLY A 343 -3.09 19.55 -19.49
N GLU A 344 -4.08 19.43 -20.38
CA GLU A 344 -4.35 20.43 -21.42
C GLU A 344 -5.36 21.50 -20.98
N GLY A 345 -6.21 21.21 -19.99
CA GLY A 345 -7.37 22.03 -19.61
C GLY A 345 -7.09 23.27 -18.74
N THR A 346 -5.87 23.45 -18.22
CA THR A 346 -5.56 24.53 -17.27
C THR A 346 -4.31 25.30 -17.68
N LYS A 347 -4.48 26.31 -18.54
CA LYS A 347 -3.37 27.15 -19.05
C LYS A 347 -3.21 28.50 -18.37
N ARG A 348 -4.19 28.96 -17.57
CA ARG A 348 -4.26 30.36 -17.11
C ARG A 348 -3.91 30.59 -15.64
N ASP A 349 -4.23 29.66 -14.75
CA ASP A 349 -3.86 29.74 -13.33
C ASP A 349 -2.73 28.75 -13.00
N VAL A 350 -1.64 29.28 -12.40
CA VAL A 350 -0.47 28.50 -12.01
C VAL A 350 -0.83 27.46 -10.95
N ALA A 351 -1.75 27.78 -10.02
CA ALA A 351 -2.14 26.84 -8.97
C ALA A 351 -2.94 25.68 -9.57
N ALA A 352 -3.97 25.97 -10.37
CA ALA A 352 -4.74 24.95 -11.09
C ALA A 352 -3.87 24.09 -12.03
N GLN A 353 -2.89 24.70 -12.69
CA GLN A 353 -1.95 23.99 -13.56
C GLN A 353 -1.06 23.03 -12.74
N MET A 354 -0.54 23.46 -11.59
CA MET A 354 0.22 22.60 -10.68
C MET A 354 -0.61 21.43 -10.17
N SER A 355 -1.87 21.65 -9.82
CA SER A 355 -2.82 20.60 -9.44
C SER A 355 -3.00 19.59 -10.57
N SER A 356 -3.24 20.08 -11.79
CA SER A 356 -3.47 19.25 -12.98
C SER A 356 -2.24 18.40 -13.31
N TYR A 357 -1.04 18.97 -13.23
CA TYR A 357 0.22 18.22 -13.36
C TYR A 357 0.39 17.16 -12.26
N PHE A 358 0.02 17.47 -11.02
CA PHE A 358 0.06 16.50 -9.93
C PHE A 358 -0.84 15.30 -10.21
N PHE A 359 -2.10 15.52 -10.62
CA PHE A 359 -3.03 14.45 -10.99
C PHE A 359 -2.53 13.65 -12.19
N GLN A 360 -1.99 14.33 -13.21
CA GLN A 360 -1.41 13.68 -14.38
C GLN A 360 -0.24 12.75 -14.00
N VAL A 361 0.73 13.24 -13.22
CA VAL A 361 1.87 12.43 -12.76
C VAL A 361 1.41 11.26 -11.89
N LEU A 362 0.51 11.51 -10.94
CA LEU A 362 -0.05 10.48 -10.07
C LEU A 362 -0.75 9.38 -10.88
N PHE A 363 -1.54 9.77 -11.88
CA PHE A 363 -2.25 8.88 -12.78
C PHE A 363 -1.27 8.04 -13.62
N PHE A 364 -0.28 8.66 -14.26
CA PHE A 364 0.70 7.93 -15.08
C PHE A 364 1.53 6.95 -14.24
N ILE A 365 1.98 7.35 -13.06
CA ILE A 365 2.74 6.46 -12.17
C ILE A 365 1.89 5.24 -11.79
N SER A 366 0.63 5.45 -11.42
CA SER A 366 -0.19 4.42 -10.78
C SER A 366 -0.95 3.53 -11.77
N CYS A 367 -1.41 4.10 -12.89
CA CYS A 367 -2.22 3.42 -13.90
C CYS A 367 -1.41 2.91 -15.09
N VAL A 368 -0.24 3.49 -15.38
CA VAL A 368 0.58 3.11 -16.55
C VAL A 368 1.91 2.50 -16.11
N VAL A 369 2.75 3.24 -15.39
CA VAL A 369 4.13 2.81 -15.10
C VAL A 369 4.17 1.64 -14.11
N ALA A 370 3.50 1.72 -12.97
CA ALA A 370 3.57 0.68 -11.94
C ALA A 370 3.03 -0.69 -12.41
N PRO A 371 1.87 -0.79 -13.10
CA PRO A 371 1.39 -2.08 -13.65
C PRO A 371 2.36 -2.70 -14.66
N LEU A 372 3.03 -1.88 -15.48
CA LEU A 372 4.00 -2.36 -16.46
C LEU A 372 5.31 -2.84 -15.83
N ILE A 373 5.77 -2.19 -14.76
CA ILE A 373 6.98 -2.60 -14.03
C ILE A 373 6.73 -3.83 -13.14
N GLN A 374 5.49 -4.00 -12.64
CA GLN A 374 5.13 -5.08 -11.71
C GLN A 374 5.44 -6.47 -12.27
N THR A 375 5.08 -6.74 -13.53
CA THR A 375 5.28 -8.08 -14.13
C THR A 375 6.76 -8.44 -14.30
N PRO A 376 7.62 -7.58 -14.88
CA PRO A 376 9.07 -7.80 -14.90
C PRO A 376 9.66 -8.08 -13.52
N PHE A 377 9.27 -7.33 -12.49
CA PHE A 377 9.75 -7.56 -11.11
C PHE A 377 9.33 -8.94 -10.60
N ASN A 378 8.08 -9.33 -10.79
CA ASN A 378 7.60 -10.66 -10.43
C ASN A 378 8.38 -11.78 -11.13
N LEU A 379 8.66 -11.63 -12.43
CA LEU A 379 9.43 -12.62 -13.20
C LEU A 379 10.89 -12.70 -12.75
N VAL A 380 11.51 -11.56 -12.46
CA VAL A 380 12.87 -11.48 -11.90
C VAL A 380 12.92 -12.18 -10.53
N LEU A 381 11.93 -11.94 -9.66
CA LEU A 381 11.83 -12.58 -8.35
C LEU A 381 11.69 -14.11 -8.45
N LEU A 382 11.04 -14.62 -9.49
CA LEU A 382 10.81 -16.06 -9.70
C LEU A 382 12.05 -16.77 -10.29
N HIS A 383 12.74 -16.15 -11.25
CA HIS A 383 13.77 -16.80 -12.06
C HIS A 383 15.22 -16.50 -11.64
N LYS A 384 15.48 -15.33 -11.07
CA LYS A 384 16.85 -14.94 -10.67
C LYS A 384 17.25 -15.60 -9.35
N ALA A 385 18.55 -15.93 -9.22
CA ALA A 385 19.10 -16.45 -7.99
C ALA A 385 19.45 -15.29 -7.05
N PHE A 386 18.97 -15.36 -5.80
CA PHE A 386 19.17 -14.30 -4.82
C PHE A 386 19.78 -14.82 -3.52
N SER A 387 20.54 -13.97 -2.84
CA SER A 387 20.91 -14.22 -1.42
C SER A 387 19.69 -13.98 -0.53
N LEU A 388 19.70 -14.44 0.72
CA LEU A 388 18.54 -14.26 1.61
C LEU A 388 18.25 -12.78 1.88
N ARG A 389 19.29 -11.94 1.93
CA ARG A 389 19.18 -10.49 2.10
C ARG A 389 18.56 -9.84 0.85
N ASP A 390 19.03 -10.24 -0.33
CA ASP A 390 18.56 -9.68 -1.60
C ASP A 390 17.10 -10.09 -1.88
N VAL A 391 16.71 -11.34 -1.58
CA VAL A 391 15.31 -11.79 -1.70
C VAL A 391 14.38 -10.89 -0.89
N ARG A 392 14.71 -10.60 0.37
CA ARG A 392 13.85 -9.79 1.24
C ARG A 392 13.71 -8.36 0.73
N THR A 393 14.81 -7.74 0.31
CA THR A 393 14.79 -6.38 -0.26
C THR A 393 13.99 -6.36 -1.56
N PHE A 394 14.24 -7.31 -2.46
CA PHE A 394 13.55 -7.35 -3.76
C PHE A 394 12.07 -7.69 -3.62
N GLN A 395 11.72 -8.57 -2.67
CA GLN A 395 10.32 -8.86 -2.33
C GLN A 395 9.62 -7.61 -1.80
N TRP A 396 10.27 -6.83 -0.93
CA TRP A 396 9.73 -5.56 -0.44
C TRP A 396 9.53 -4.54 -1.57
N SER A 397 10.50 -4.40 -2.49
CA SER A 397 10.33 -3.55 -3.68
C SER A 397 9.20 -4.01 -4.59
N THR A 398 9.06 -5.32 -4.81
CA THR A 398 7.97 -5.90 -5.60
C THR A 398 6.61 -5.63 -4.95
N GLN A 399 6.53 -5.70 -3.62
CA GLN A 399 5.33 -5.34 -2.86
C GLN A 399 4.98 -3.86 -3.04
N ILE A 400 5.94 -2.94 -2.90
CA ILE A 400 5.73 -1.52 -3.16
C ILE A 400 5.15 -1.31 -4.55
N ILE A 401 5.79 -1.82 -5.60
CA ILE A 401 5.30 -1.65 -6.98
C ILE A 401 3.86 -2.18 -7.14
N THR A 402 3.54 -3.30 -6.49
CA THR A 402 2.17 -3.87 -6.48
C THR A 402 1.15 -2.98 -5.77
N TYR A 403 1.57 -2.18 -4.77
CA TYR A 403 0.69 -1.22 -4.08
C TYR A 403 0.49 0.07 -4.86
N TRP A 404 1.46 0.46 -5.69
CA TRP A 404 1.34 1.60 -6.60
C TRP A 404 0.58 1.26 -7.89
N ALA A 405 0.58 0.00 -8.32
CA ALA A 405 -0.27 -0.45 -9.41
C ALA A 405 -1.75 -0.39 -8.95
N ALA A 406 -2.45 0.65 -9.41
CA ALA A 406 -3.82 0.98 -9.00
C ALA A 406 -4.78 1.07 -10.20
N ILE A 407 -4.45 0.39 -11.29
CA ILE A 407 -5.26 0.36 -12.51
C ILE A 407 -6.64 -0.29 -12.28
N GLU A 408 -6.77 -1.17 -11.28
CA GLU A 408 -8.06 -1.67 -10.81
C GLU A 408 -8.94 -0.59 -10.19
N CYS A 409 -8.34 0.42 -9.53
CA CYS A 409 -9.10 1.55 -8.99
C CYS A 409 -9.63 2.40 -10.15
N LEU A 410 -8.85 2.59 -11.21
CA LEU A 410 -9.34 3.24 -12.43
C LEU A 410 -10.53 2.48 -13.03
N LEU A 411 -10.43 1.15 -13.17
CA LEU A 411 -11.54 0.35 -13.70
C LEU A 411 -12.82 0.45 -12.85
N VAL A 412 -12.69 0.37 -11.53
CA VAL A 412 -13.84 0.54 -10.63
C VAL A 412 -14.42 1.95 -10.74
N GLY A 413 -13.57 2.97 -10.89
CA GLY A 413 -13.99 4.35 -11.11
C GLY A 413 -14.72 4.52 -12.45
N LEU A 414 -14.22 3.93 -13.54
CA LEU A 414 -14.87 3.94 -14.86
C LEU A 414 -16.24 3.27 -14.84
N VAL A 415 -16.35 2.10 -14.20
CA VAL A 415 -17.65 1.40 -14.05
C VAL A 415 -18.61 2.22 -13.20
N GLY A 416 -18.14 2.81 -12.10
CA GLY A 416 -18.94 3.70 -11.25
C GLY A 416 -19.44 4.93 -12.00
N LEU A 417 -18.56 5.57 -12.79
CA LEU A 417 -18.91 6.73 -13.60
C LEU A 417 -19.88 6.35 -14.72
N ALA A 418 -19.63 5.27 -15.47
CA ALA A 418 -20.54 4.77 -16.50
C ALA A 418 -21.95 4.48 -15.94
N TRP A 419 -22.02 4.02 -14.69
CA TRP A 419 -23.30 3.75 -14.03
C TRP A 419 -24.04 5.02 -13.59
N GLN A 420 -23.34 6.03 -13.07
CA GLN A 420 -23.97 7.17 -12.40
C GLN A 420 -23.83 8.53 -13.09
N ALA A 421 -23.09 8.61 -14.20
CA ALA A 421 -22.86 9.88 -14.89
C ALA A 421 -24.15 10.58 -15.33
N GLN A 422 -25.15 9.83 -15.82
CA GLN A 422 -26.42 10.41 -16.28
C GLN A 422 -27.10 11.22 -15.16
N VAL A 423 -27.20 10.64 -13.97
CA VAL A 423 -27.83 11.27 -12.79
C VAL A 423 -27.10 12.55 -12.39
N ILE A 424 -25.77 12.53 -12.47
CA ILE A 424 -24.94 13.68 -12.10
C ILE A 424 -25.10 14.81 -13.12
N VAL A 425 -25.11 14.49 -14.40
CA VAL A 425 -25.18 15.47 -15.48
C VAL A 425 -26.53 16.15 -15.52
N GLU A 426 -27.62 15.40 -15.33
CA GLU A 426 -28.98 15.96 -15.21
C GLU A 426 -29.06 16.93 -14.03
N TYR A 427 -28.57 16.52 -12.86
CA TYR A 427 -28.53 17.39 -11.68
C TYR A 427 -27.71 18.67 -11.89
N VAL A 428 -26.51 18.55 -12.48
CA VAL A 428 -25.65 19.71 -12.76
C VAL A 428 -26.29 20.62 -13.81
N ALA A 429 -26.94 20.06 -14.83
CA ALA A 429 -27.63 20.83 -15.85
C ALA A 429 -28.80 21.62 -15.26
N ASP A 430 -29.60 21.02 -14.39
CA ASP A 430 -30.70 21.71 -13.71
C ASP A 430 -30.16 22.81 -12.78
N LEU A 431 -29.08 22.54 -12.04
CA LEU A 431 -28.43 23.52 -11.18
C LEU A 431 -27.86 24.72 -11.95
N VAL A 432 -27.24 24.49 -13.10
CA VAL A 432 -26.67 25.56 -13.95
C VAL A 432 -27.77 26.37 -14.62
N THR A 433 -28.88 25.72 -14.99
CA THR A 433 -29.94 26.35 -15.77
C THR A 433 -31.10 26.86 -14.93
N ASP A 434 -31.01 26.82 -13.60
CA ASP A 434 -32.08 27.23 -12.68
C ASP A 434 -33.41 26.54 -13.03
N ASP A 435 -33.36 25.21 -13.16
CA ASP A 435 -34.47 24.33 -13.56
C ASP A 435 -35.09 24.62 -14.94
N ILE A 436 -34.47 25.45 -15.80
CA ILE A 436 -34.99 25.68 -17.14
C ILE A 436 -35.04 24.37 -17.93
N CYS A 437 -34.02 23.52 -17.80
CA CYS A 437 -33.94 22.25 -18.53
C CYS A 437 -35.07 21.28 -18.20
N SER A 438 -35.37 21.11 -16.91
CA SER A 438 -36.51 20.30 -16.47
C SER A 438 -37.85 20.91 -16.92
N ASN A 439 -38.00 22.24 -16.89
CA ASN A 439 -39.21 22.94 -17.31
C ASN A 439 -39.49 22.87 -18.81
N ILE A 440 -38.46 22.90 -19.66
CA ILE A 440 -38.62 22.82 -21.12
C ILE A 440 -38.67 21.38 -21.66
N LYS A 441 -38.40 20.37 -20.84
CA LYS A 441 -38.35 18.96 -21.27
C LYS A 441 -39.60 18.53 -22.03
N GLY A 442 -40.80 18.85 -21.53
CA GLY A 442 -42.05 18.50 -22.23
C GLY A 442 -42.22 19.18 -23.60
N VAL A 443 -41.66 20.39 -23.76
CA VAL A 443 -41.64 21.09 -25.06
C VAL A 443 -40.63 20.43 -26.00
N LEU A 444 -39.45 20.09 -25.48
CA LEU A 444 -38.42 19.38 -26.24
C LEU A 444 -38.89 17.99 -26.67
N GLU A 445 -39.61 17.24 -25.82
CA GLU A 445 -40.21 15.94 -26.16
C GLU A 445 -41.23 16.04 -27.31
N THR A 446 -41.88 17.19 -27.45
CA THR A 446 -42.83 17.44 -28.55
C THR A 446 -42.12 17.85 -29.85
N LEU A 447 -40.95 18.51 -29.76
CA LEU A 447 -40.21 19.05 -30.90
C LEU A 447 -39.10 18.12 -31.41
N ALA A 448 -38.56 17.27 -30.55
CA ALA A 448 -37.46 16.37 -30.88
C ALA A 448 -37.97 15.20 -31.73
N VAL A 449 -37.22 14.88 -32.78
CA VAL A 449 -37.53 13.73 -33.65
C VAL A 449 -37.24 12.41 -32.94
N ASN A 450 -36.24 12.41 -32.04
CA ASN A 450 -35.85 11.27 -31.23
C ASN A 450 -36.00 11.64 -29.75
N GLU A 451 -36.44 10.68 -28.92
CA GLU A 451 -36.54 10.86 -27.47
C GLU A 451 -35.18 11.21 -26.83
N GLU A 452 -34.07 10.72 -27.40
CA GLU A 452 -32.71 11.01 -26.91
C GLU A 452 -32.28 12.48 -27.11
N ASP A 453 -32.92 13.20 -28.02
CA ASP A 453 -32.64 14.62 -28.28
C ASP A 453 -33.54 15.55 -27.45
N ALA A 454 -34.51 15.01 -26.71
CA ALA A 454 -35.50 15.76 -25.93
C ALA A 454 -34.99 16.26 -24.56
N ILE A 455 -33.70 16.06 -24.28
CA ILE A 455 -33.03 16.48 -23.04
C ILE A 455 -32.05 17.61 -23.40
N CYS A 456 -31.82 18.57 -22.50
CA CYS A 456 -30.87 19.66 -22.74
C CYS A 456 -29.47 19.16 -23.10
N ILE A 457 -28.88 18.39 -22.20
CA ILE A 457 -27.55 17.81 -22.31
C ILE A 457 -27.56 16.50 -21.54
N GLU A 458 -27.04 15.46 -22.17
CA GLU A 458 -26.76 14.20 -21.50
C GLU A 458 -25.34 13.79 -21.89
N LEU A 459 -24.54 13.43 -20.89
CA LEU A 459 -23.21 12.89 -21.09
C LEU A 459 -23.26 11.43 -20.69
N ARG A 460 -23.18 10.54 -21.68
CA ARG A 460 -23.24 9.09 -21.49
C ARG A 460 -21.85 8.48 -21.68
N PRO A 461 -21.12 8.19 -20.60
CA PRO A 461 -19.91 7.39 -20.68
C PRO A 461 -20.27 5.93 -20.93
N SER A 462 -19.80 5.40 -22.04
CA SER A 462 -19.88 3.97 -22.34
C SER A 462 -18.50 3.31 -22.18
N LEU A 463 -18.49 2.07 -21.70
CA LEU A 463 -17.25 1.32 -21.51
C LEU A 463 -16.75 0.79 -22.86
N GLY A 464 -15.53 1.17 -23.23
CA GLY A 464 -14.91 0.74 -24.49
C GLY A 464 -14.41 -0.69 -24.47
N VAL A 465 -14.06 -1.21 -25.65
CA VAL A 465 -13.56 -2.58 -25.84
C VAL A 465 -12.26 -2.87 -25.07
N GLY A 466 -11.48 -1.85 -24.73
CA GLY A 466 -10.24 -1.96 -23.97
C GLY A 466 -10.44 -2.41 -22.52
N VAL A 467 -11.64 -2.25 -21.95
CA VAL A 467 -11.95 -2.66 -20.57
C VAL A 467 -11.81 -4.17 -20.39
N VAL A 468 -12.25 -4.97 -21.38
CA VAL A 468 -12.24 -6.44 -21.31
C VAL A 468 -10.81 -7.00 -21.16
N PRO A 469 -9.85 -6.74 -22.07
CA PRO A 469 -8.48 -7.21 -21.89
C PRO A 469 -7.84 -6.62 -20.63
N LEU A 470 -8.20 -5.40 -20.22
CA LEU A 470 -7.67 -4.81 -18.99
C LEU A 470 -8.10 -5.57 -17.74
N VAL A 471 -9.39 -5.90 -17.61
CA VAL A 471 -9.93 -6.72 -16.50
C VAL A 471 -9.23 -8.08 -16.44
N PHE A 472 -9.14 -8.78 -17.57
CA PHE A 472 -8.46 -10.08 -17.62
C PHE A 472 -6.98 -9.97 -17.27
N GLY A 473 -6.28 -8.98 -17.82
CA GLY A 473 -4.87 -8.71 -17.53
C GLY A 473 -4.60 -8.46 -16.05
N ILE A 474 -5.43 -7.64 -15.41
CA ILE A 474 -5.33 -7.29 -13.98
C ILE A 474 -5.60 -8.51 -13.09
N LEU A 475 -6.66 -9.28 -13.37
CA LEU A 475 -6.99 -10.48 -12.59
C LEU A 475 -5.88 -11.52 -12.69
N ILE A 476 -5.35 -11.75 -13.90
CA ILE A 476 -4.24 -12.67 -14.16
C ILE A 476 -2.98 -12.20 -13.43
N ASN A 477 -2.60 -10.93 -13.57
CA ASN A 477 -1.40 -10.36 -12.95
C ASN A 477 -1.51 -10.35 -11.43
N SER A 478 -2.67 -10.04 -10.87
CA SER A 478 -2.93 -10.09 -9.42
C SER A 478 -2.80 -11.51 -8.87
N CYS A 479 -3.39 -12.50 -9.55
CA CYS A 479 -3.26 -13.91 -9.19
C CYS A 479 -1.81 -14.40 -9.26
N CYS A 480 -1.08 -14.06 -10.34
CA CYS A 480 0.32 -14.41 -10.51
C CYS A 480 1.21 -13.75 -9.46
N THR A 481 1.00 -12.46 -9.18
CA THR A 481 1.73 -11.72 -8.12
C THR A 481 1.51 -12.37 -6.77
N ALA A 482 0.26 -12.68 -6.40
CA ALA A 482 -0.05 -13.36 -5.14
C ALA A 482 0.61 -14.74 -5.03
N ALA A 483 0.64 -15.51 -6.13
CA ALA A 483 1.31 -16.80 -6.19
C ALA A 483 2.84 -16.65 -6.04
N ILE A 484 3.46 -15.75 -6.80
CA ILE A 484 4.92 -15.51 -6.80
C ILE A 484 5.39 -15.00 -5.43
N LEU A 485 4.70 -14.01 -4.84
CA LEU A 485 5.02 -13.51 -3.51
C LEU A 485 4.84 -14.59 -2.43
N THR A 486 3.84 -15.48 -2.58
CA THR A 486 3.65 -16.63 -1.67
C THR A 486 4.81 -17.63 -1.78
N ILE A 487 5.25 -17.97 -3.00
CA ILE A 487 6.39 -18.85 -3.23
C ILE A 487 7.66 -18.21 -2.66
N SER A 488 7.93 -16.95 -3.01
CA SER A 488 9.10 -16.20 -2.53
C SER A 488 9.13 -16.14 -1.00
N SER A 489 8.02 -15.79 -0.35
CA SER A 489 7.92 -15.74 1.10
C SER A 489 8.18 -17.11 1.74
N ALA A 490 7.61 -18.20 1.19
CA ALA A 490 7.83 -19.55 1.71
C ALA A 490 9.29 -20.00 1.52
N VAL A 491 9.91 -19.69 0.38
CA VAL A 491 11.33 -20.00 0.12
C VAL A 491 12.22 -19.20 1.06
N ALA A 492 11.98 -17.91 1.24
CA ALA A 492 12.74 -17.06 2.16
C ALA A 492 12.62 -17.56 3.62
N GLN A 493 11.43 -17.97 4.05
CA GLN A 493 11.19 -18.53 5.38
C GLN A 493 11.89 -19.87 5.58
N ASP A 494 11.81 -20.81 4.64
CA ASP A 494 12.49 -22.11 4.75
C ASP A 494 14.02 -21.96 4.72
N ARG A 495 14.54 -21.02 3.92
CA ARG A 495 15.97 -20.67 3.91
C ARG A 495 16.42 -20.06 5.23
N TYR A 496 15.63 -19.16 5.79
CA TYR A 496 15.89 -18.59 7.11
C TYR A 496 15.87 -19.66 8.18
N PHE A 497 14.88 -20.55 8.16
CA PHE A 497 14.80 -21.70 9.06
C PHE A 497 16.05 -22.58 8.95
N LYS A 498 16.48 -22.98 7.74
CA LYS A 498 17.69 -23.80 7.55
C LYS A 498 18.95 -23.12 8.09
N ALA A 499 19.09 -21.82 7.85
CA ALA A 499 20.27 -21.08 8.28
C ALA A 499 20.35 -20.92 9.80
N TYR A 500 19.21 -20.79 10.47
CA TYR A 500 19.13 -20.49 11.91
C TYR A 500 18.52 -21.63 12.74
N TYR A 501 18.39 -22.83 12.19
CA TYR A 501 17.79 -23.97 12.87
C TYR A 501 18.60 -24.34 14.11
N GLY A 502 17.94 -24.34 15.27
CA GLY A 502 18.58 -24.61 16.57
C GLY A 502 19.46 -23.47 17.09
N LEU A 503 19.61 -22.38 16.34
CA LEU A 503 20.32 -21.17 16.77
C LEU A 503 19.34 -20.07 17.21
N ARG A 504 18.14 -20.02 16.62
CA ARG A 504 17.10 -19.07 17.03
C ARG A 504 15.74 -19.72 17.17
N HIS A 505 14.99 -19.31 18.19
CA HIS A 505 13.62 -19.78 18.42
C HIS A 505 12.63 -19.23 17.36
N ASP A 506 12.86 -18.01 16.86
CA ASP A 506 12.05 -17.38 15.81
C ASP A 506 12.24 -17.99 14.41
N SER A 507 13.26 -18.84 14.23
CA SER A 507 13.57 -19.48 12.95
C SER A 507 12.44 -20.37 12.44
N LYS A 508 11.58 -20.87 13.33
CA LYS A 508 10.50 -21.79 13.00
C LYS A 508 9.50 -21.15 12.04
N PRO A 509 9.27 -21.74 10.85
CA PRO A 509 8.39 -21.16 9.86
C PRO A 509 6.96 -21.07 10.40
N GLU A 510 6.28 -19.97 10.07
CA GLU A 510 4.89 -19.79 10.43
C GLU A 510 4.01 -20.80 9.68
N LYS A 511 2.92 -21.22 10.33
CA LYS A 511 1.91 -22.03 9.65
C LYS A 511 1.26 -21.13 8.59
N PRO A 512 1.38 -21.45 7.29
CA PRO A 512 0.74 -20.64 6.27
C PRO A 512 -0.77 -20.70 6.46
N GLY A 513 -1.42 -19.55 6.26
CA GLY A 513 -2.88 -19.45 6.18
C GLY A 513 -3.44 -20.34 5.07
N PHE A 514 -4.75 -20.58 5.11
CA PHE A 514 -5.43 -21.54 4.24
C PHE A 514 -5.17 -21.30 2.75
N ILE A 515 -5.27 -20.05 2.29
CA ILE A 515 -5.06 -19.67 0.88
C ILE A 515 -3.60 -19.94 0.46
N ARG A 516 -2.63 -19.43 1.23
CA ARG A 516 -1.20 -19.66 0.96
C ARG A 516 -0.86 -21.16 0.93
N ARG A 517 -1.46 -21.94 1.83
CA ARG A 517 -1.29 -23.40 1.85
C ARG A 517 -1.84 -24.07 0.59
N LYS A 518 -3.02 -23.65 0.11
CA LYS A 518 -3.59 -24.15 -1.14
C LYS A 518 -2.71 -23.82 -2.35
N ILE A 519 -2.20 -22.59 -2.42
CA ILE A 519 -1.26 -22.16 -3.47
C ILE A 519 0.01 -23.01 -3.42
N LEU A 520 0.66 -23.12 -2.26
CA LEU A 520 1.89 -23.92 -2.11
C LEU A 520 1.66 -25.39 -2.44
N LYS A 521 0.52 -25.98 -2.09
CA LYS A 521 0.18 -27.36 -2.44
C LYS A 521 0.05 -27.57 -3.96
N ARG A 522 -0.44 -26.57 -4.70
CA ARG A 522 -0.55 -26.64 -6.17
C ARG A 522 0.78 -26.38 -6.88
N VAL A 523 1.64 -25.53 -6.30
CA VAL A 523 2.91 -25.14 -6.92
C VAL A 523 4.07 -26.06 -6.55
N THR A 524 3.93 -26.90 -5.53
CA THR A 524 4.97 -27.85 -5.13
C THR A 524 4.64 -29.28 -5.55
N THR A 525 5.65 -29.99 -6.06
CA THR A 525 5.62 -31.43 -6.31
C THR A 525 6.34 -32.15 -5.17
N ARG A 526 5.85 -33.34 -4.83
CA ARG A 526 6.55 -34.22 -3.88
C ARG A 526 7.57 -35.04 -4.63
N THR A 527 8.80 -35.05 -4.13
CA THR A 527 9.84 -35.93 -4.65
C THR A 527 9.97 -37.13 -3.71
N ALA A 528 9.78 -38.34 -4.26
CA ALA A 528 9.97 -39.59 -3.53
C ALA A 528 11.37 -39.66 -2.91
N HIS A 529 11.48 -40.38 -1.79
CA HIS A 529 12.73 -40.52 -1.07
C HIS A 529 13.77 -41.22 -1.95
N TYR A 530 14.75 -40.47 -2.46
CA TYR A 530 15.94 -41.08 -3.06
C TYR A 530 16.82 -41.57 -1.92
N GLY A 531 16.68 -42.85 -1.58
CA GLY A 531 17.27 -43.49 -0.39
C GLY A 531 18.79 -43.70 -0.44
N LYS A 532 19.56 -42.86 -1.13
CA LYS A 532 21.00 -43.12 -1.35
C LYS A 532 21.99 -42.04 -0.90
N ASP A 533 21.58 -40.78 -0.70
CA ASP A 533 22.54 -39.68 -0.44
C ASP A 533 22.41 -38.96 0.91
N ASP A 534 21.51 -39.39 1.81
CA ASP A 534 21.30 -38.69 3.10
C ASP A 534 22.35 -39.04 4.18
N ASN A 535 23.53 -39.55 3.78
CA ASN A 535 24.73 -39.59 4.64
C ASN A 535 25.45 -38.24 4.71
N ILE A 536 24.77 -37.15 4.30
CA ILE A 536 25.08 -35.80 4.75
C ILE A 536 24.79 -35.76 6.25
N ASN A 537 25.77 -36.24 7.02
CA ASN A 537 25.98 -35.96 8.42
C ASN A 537 25.43 -34.58 8.73
N ARG A 538 24.40 -34.46 9.59
CA ARG A 538 23.98 -33.17 10.15
C ARG A 538 25.23 -32.52 10.74
N PRO A 539 25.89 -31.56 10.06
CA PRO A 539 27.25 -31.15 10.43
C PRO A 539 27.22 -30.46 11.80
N GLY A 540 26.10 -29.82 12.12
CA GLY A 540 25.85 -29.22 13.43
C GLY A 540 25.68 -30.25 14.55
N SER A 541 24.94 -31.34 14.35
CA SER A 541 24.67 -32.28 15.46
C SER A 541 25.90 -33.09 15.85
N GLN A 542 26.71 -33.54 14.88
CA GLN A 542 27.93 -34.28 15.20
C GLN A 542 29.08 -33.35 15.60
N ARG A 543 29.25 -32.16 14.99
CA ARG A 543 30.31 -31.22 15.38
C ARG A 543 30.02 -30.56 16.73
N LEU A 544 28.76 -30.21 17.03
CA LEU A 544 28.36 -29.74 18.36
C LEU A 544 28.51 -30.85 19.40
N LYS A 545 28.15 -32.11 19.10
CA LYS A 545 28.45 -33.24 19.99
C LYS A 545 29.96 -33.48 20.16
N LYS A 546 30.77 -33.24 19.13
CA LYS A 546 32.24 -33.40 19.21
C LYS A 546 32.91 -32.26 19.98
N GLU A 547 32.40 -31.02 19.86
CA GLU A 547 32.89 -29.86 20.63
C GLU A 547 32.38 -29.87 22.08
N LEU A 548 31.13 -30.28 22.34
CA LEU A 548 30.63 -30.50 23.70
C LEU A 548 31.37 -31.65 24.39
N ARG A 549 31.65 -32.77 23.69
CA ARG A 549 32.51 -33.83 24.25
C ARG A 549 33.96 -33.39 24.48
N LYS A 550 34.48 -32.45 23.68
CA LYS A 550 35.81 -31.86 23.90
C LYS A 550 35.83 -30.88 25.08
N SER A 551 34.72 -30.19 25.38
CA SER A 551 34.64 -29.31 26.55
C SER A 551 34.35 -30.06 27.84
N GLU A 552 33.63 -31.19 27.78
CA GLU A 552 33.41 -32.09 28.92
C GLU A 552 34.64 -32.93 29.27
N GLY A 553 35.46 -33.33 28.28
CA GLY A 553 36.68 -34.12 28.50
C GLY A 553 37.87 -33.37 29.10
N ASN A 554 37.79 -32.05 29.30
CA ASN A 554 38.90 -31.22 29.80
C ASN A 554 38.66 -30.65 31.21
N ARG A 555 37.68 -31.18 31.96
CA ARG A 555 37.52 -30.89 33.40
C ARG A 555 38.19 -31.98 34.24
N SER A 556 39.52 -31.93 34.33
CA SER A 556 40.29 -32.65 35.33
C SER A 556 41.17 -31.68 36.12
N SER A 557 40.82 -31.52 37.40
CA SER A 557 41.60 -31.05 38.56
C SER A 557 42.28 -29.67 38.53
N PRO A 558 42.19 -28.88 39.62
CA PRO A 558 42.94 -27.64 39.77
C PRO A 558 44.40 -27.96 40.18
N ASN A 559 45.37 -27.31 39.54
CA ASN A 559 46.72 -27.20 40.07
C ASN A 559 47.08 -25.74 40.32
N PRO A 560 47.74 -25.43 41.45
CA PRO A 560 48.21 -24.09 41.81
C PRO A 560 49.64 -23.83 41.27
N MET A 561 50.05 -22.56 41.35
CA MET A 561 51.40 -21.99 41.12
C MET A 561 51.77 -21.53 39.69
N PHE A 562 51.87 -20.20 39.52
CA PHE A 562 53.10 -19.38 39.37
C PHE A 562 52.67 -17.96 38.94
N SER A 563 52.80 -16.93 39.78
CA SER A 563 53.94 -16.00 39.94
C SER A 563 54.20 -15.04 38.76
N SER A 564 54.04 -13.75 39.09
CA SER A 564 54.80 -12.56 38.68
C SER A 564 55.12 -12.31 37.19
N ALA A 565 54.48 -11.28 36.63
CA ALA A 565 55.15 -10.32 35.76
C ALA A 565 54.48 -8.95 35.90
N SER A 566 55.27 -8.01 36.42
CA SER A 566 55.05 -6.58 36.54
C SER A 566 55.15 -5.90 35.18
N ILE A 567 54.16 -5.07 34.83
CA ILE A 567 54.34 -4.00 33.83
C ILE A 567 53.75 -2.71 34.39
N THR A 568 54.68 -1.80 34.63
CA THR A 568 54.56 -0.39 34.97
C THR A 568 53.95 0.38 33.80
N PHE A 569 52.95 1.23 34.03
CA PHE A 569 52.75 2.43 33.21
C PHE A 569 52.30 3.60 34.08
N ALA A 570 52.93 4.72 33.79
CA ALA A 570 53.05 5.89 34.63
C ALA A 570 51.76 6.72 34.74
N ALA A 571 51.63 7.33 35.92
CA ALA A 571 50.67 8.38 36.24
C ALA A 571 51.18 9.75 35.73
N HIS A 572 50.25 10.66 35.38
CA HIS A 572 50.24 12.04 35.90
C HIS A 572 48.94 12.81 35.54
N PRO A 573 48.64 13.98 36.16
CA PRO A 573 47.34 14.21 36.80
C PRO A 573 46.67 15.55 36.41
N ARG A 574 45.47 15.82 36.96
CA ARG A 574 45.00 17.10 37.55
C ARG A 574 43.51 16.96 37.91
N GLU A 575 43.18 17.05 39.20
CA GLU A 575 42.59 18.23 39.90
C GLU A 575 41.25 18.73 39.34
N SER A 576 40.29 19.27 40.11
CA SER A 576 39.81 19.12 41.49
C SER A 576 38.50 19.94 41.58
N LYS A 577 37.72 19.69 42.65
CA LYS A 577 36.64 20.51 43.27
C LYS A 577 35.21 19.97 43.05
N LYS A 578 34.63 19.36 44.09
CA LYS A 578 33.76 19.95 45.15
C LYS A 578 32.44 20.46 44.53
N THR A 579 31.26 20.02 44.96
CA THR A 579 30.69 20.38 46.27
C THR A 579 29.52 19.44 46.62
N ALA A 580 29.39 19.14 47.91
CA ALA A 580 28.31 18.39 48.51
C ALA A 580 27.15 19.32 48.92
N THR A 581 25.91 18.84 48.81
CA THR A 581 24.81 19.31 49.66
C THR A 581 23.81 18.18 49.91
N LYS A 582 23.69 17.79 51.18
CA LYS A 582 22.60 16.99 51.77
C LYS A 582 21.40 17.93 51.97
N LEU A 583 20.18 17.43 51.73
CA LEU A 583 19.06 17.46 52.69
C LEU A 583 17.81 16.78 52.07
N ALA A 584 17.25 15.84 52.83
CA ALA A 584 15.95 15.21 52.60
C ALA A 584 14.81 16.17 53.09
N PRO A 585 13.49 15.89 52.90
CA PRO A 585 12.85 14.71 53.49
C PRO A 585 11.70 14.06 52.68
N LYS A 586 11.31 12.87 53.19
CA LYS A 586 10.13 12.06 52.89
C LYS A 586 8.81 12.84 52.98
N MET A 587 7.85 12.50 52.11
CA MET A 587 6.41 12.60 52.40
C MET A 587 5.68 11.35 51.89
N ASN A 588 4.82 10.83 52.77
CA ASN A 588 3.95 9.68 52.61
C ASN A 588 2.51 10.12 52.27
N PHE A 589 1.74 9.16 51.74
CA PHE A 589 0.26 9.03 51.68
C PHE A 589 -0.50 9.81 50.58
N PRO A 590 -1.76 9.45 50.27
CA PRO A 590 -2.36 8.12 50.06
C PRO A 590 -3.20 8.04 48.74
N ARG A 591 -3.68 6.84 48.40
CA ARG A 591 -4.76 6.62 47.41
C ARG A 591 -6.09 7.22 47.90
N PRO A 592 -7.01 7.58 47.00
CA PRO A 592 -8.43 7.46 47.27
C PRO A 592 -9.14 6.43 46.36
N ARG A 593 -10.14 5.80 46.98
CA ARG A 593 -11.14 4.90 46.42
C ARG A 593 -12.21 5.68 45.63
N ALA A 594 -12.92 4.89 44.83
CA ALA A 594 -14.17 5.16 44.15
C ALA A 594 -15.18 6.04 44.89
N ASN A 595 -15.93 6.83 44.13
CA ASN A 595 -17.35 7.01 44.36
C ASN A 595 -18.10 7.28 43.04
N THR A 596 -19.15 6.48 42.87
CA THR A 596 -20.31 6.62 42.00
C THR A 596 -21.03 7.94 42.22
N ARG A 597 -21.51 8.57 41.14
CA ARG A 597 -22.76 9.35 41.13
C ARG A 597 -23.25 9.56 39.69
N ASP A 598 -24.48 9.07 39.47
CA ASP A 598 -25.38 9.46 38.40
C ASP A 598 -25.61 10.98 38.42
N ILE A 599 -25.59 11.64 37.25
CA ILE A 599 -26.42 12.82 36.96
C ILE A 599 -26.87 12.77 35.50
N SER A 600 -28.18 12.98 35.39
CA SER A 600 -29.11 13.18 34.28
C SER A 600 -28.64 13.86 32.99
N SER A 601 -29.23 13.34 31.91
CA SER A 601 -29.86 14.03 30.77
C SER A 601 -29.93 15.57 30.81
N THR A 602 -29.47 16.19 29.72
CA THR A 602 -30.15 17.31 29.06
C THR A 602 -29.65 17.45 27.62
N ASP A 603 -30.60 17.32 26.70
CA ASP A 603 -30.80 17.95 25.39
C ASP A 603 -29.70 18.89 24.86
N ILE A 604 -29.22 18.58 23.64
CA ILE A 604 -28.75 19.59 22.67
C ILE A 604 -29.22 19.13 21.28
N GLU A 605 -30.19 19.87 20.73
CA GLU A 605 -30.51 19.96 19.31
C GLU A 605 -29.29 20.46 18.51
N VAL A 606 -28.99 19.81 17.38
CA VAL A 606 -28.71 20.42 16.07
C VAL A 606 -29.15 19.43 14.99
#